data_AF-A0A2D4L766-F1
#
_entry.id   AF-A0A2D4L766-F1
#
_cell.length_a   1.000
_cell.length_b   1.000
_cell.length_c   1.000
_cell.angle_alpha   90.00
_cell.angle_beta   90.00
_cell.angle_gamma   90.00
#
_symmetry.space_group_name_H-M   'P 1'
#
loop_
_entity.id
_entity.type
_entity.pdbx_description
1 polymer ?
#
loop_
_entity_poly.entity_id
_entity_poly.type
_entity_poly.pdbx_seq_one_letter_code
_entity_poly.pdbx_strand_id
1 'polypeptide(L)'
;GRGGWWGGGSPPGGGGGGRKGCGPKELCREIQERKMSVEAVDREAATSSRPCTPPQTSWFEFLLEESLLEQHLKKASPDPSPVQLIVQFLEQASKPLVNEQNQVQPPPDNKRNRILKLLALKVAAHLKWNLDVLEKSLSVPVLNMLLNELLCISKVPPGTKHIDMDLASLPPTTAMAILLYNRWAIRTIVNSSFPVRLAKPGPPQLNVINQFQQEKEVTDNILKVLKEQAADSILVLEGALKLNKDLYIHTIRTLDLLAMEPGMVNGETESSIAGLSISTEEMQCQVCYDLGAIYFQQGSTNFDLYRNARDKFFRTKELISKIGSSLHCMIDEKRLAGYCQACGVLAPSDSSSQPSTPYSQIHSCLRSGNYQELVKIFLEDNRMPTLPIQFRQSVLRQLSQKAQQGDEVLDEIYFKVCACNNVCDVMQGRPVGVQFT
;
A
#
# COMPACT_ATOMS: atom_id res chain seq x y z
N GLY A 1 3.41 55.96 19.80
CA GLY A 1 2.66 57.23 19.87
C GLY A 1 2.87 58.01 18.58
N ARG A 2 1.77 58.60 18.06
CA ARG A 2 1.65 59.73 17.10
C ARG A 2 2.57 59.68 15.87
N GLY A 3 2.06 59.48 14.66
CA GLY A 3 1.30 60.44 13.84
C GLY A 3 2.09 60.57 12.52
N GLY A 4 1.55 60.60 11.29
CA GLY A 4 0.29 61.13 10.81
C GLY A 4 0.58 62.32 9.90
N TRP A 5 -0.14 62.40 8.76
CA TRP A 5 -0.42 63.57 7.90
C TRP A 5 0.42 63.80 6.64
N TRP A 6 -0.12 64.32 5.52
CA TRP A 6 -1.44 64.39 4.84
C TRP A 6 -1.21 65.30 3.60
N GLY A 7 -2.07 65.20 2.57
CA GLY A 7 -2.30 66.27 1.57
C GLY A 7 -1.84 65.91 0.14
N GLY A 8 -2.65 65.90 -0.92
CA GLY A 8 -4.00 66.43 -1.13
C GLY A 8 -3.94 67.78 -1.86
N GLY A 9 -4.30 67.82 -3.15
CA GLY A 9 -4.49 69.07 -3.91
C GLY A 9 -4.65 68.85 -5.42
N SER A 10 -5.89 68.97 -5.92
CA SER A 10 -6.26 69.00 -7.35
C SER A 10 -6.63 70.44 -7.79
N PRO A 11 -7.19 70.67 -9.01
CA PRO A 11 -6.68 71.52 -10.11
C PRO A 11 -7.41 72.90 -10.17
N PRO A 12 -7.31 73.73 -11.26
CA PRO A 12 -8.26 73.60 -12.39
C PRO A 12 -7.84 74.25 -13.75
N GLY A 13 -8.70 74.07 -14.77
CA GLY A 13 -8.77 74.85 -16.02
C GLY A 13 -9.02 73.94 -17.23
N GLY A 14 -10.12 73.96 -17.98
CA GLY A 14 -11.09 75.03 -18.27
C GLY A 14 -10.89 75.52 -19.70
N GLY A 15 -11.57 74.92 -20.69
CA GLY A 15 -11.54 75.38 -22.09
C GLY A 15 -12.51 74.61 -22.99
N GLY A 16 -13.60 75.25 -23.38
CA GLY A 16 -14.64 74.69 -24.25
C GLY A 16 -14.36 74.83 -25.74
N GLY A 17 -15.05 74.02 -26.55
CA GLY A 17 -15.09 74.19 -28.01
C GLY A 17 -15.83 73.08 -28.75
N GLY A 18 -17.03 73.41 -29.26
CA GLY A 18 -17.57 72.90 -30.53
C GLY A 18 -18.09 71.45 -30.61
N ARG A 19 -19.40 71.25 -30.41
CA ARG A 19 -20.12 70.07 -30.94
C ARG A 19 -20.39 70.25 -32.44
N LYS A 20 -19.81 69.42 -33.29
CA LYS A 20 -20.32 69.11 -34.63
C LYS A 20 -20.99 67.74 -34.58
N GLY A 21 -22.26 67.67 -34.96
CA GLY A 21 -23.05 66.45 -34.97
C GLY A 21 -22.64 65.51 -36.10
N CYS A 22 -22.29 64.27 -35.77
CA CYS A 22 -22.26 63.15 -36.71
C CYS A 22 -23.69 62.60 -36.86
N GLY A 23 -24.13 62.45 -38.12
CA GLY A 23 -25.47 61.97 -38.44
C GLY A 23 -25.65 60.47 -38.16
N PRO A 24 -26.90 59.98 -38.10
CA PRO A 24 -27.24 58.59 -37.71
C PRO A 24 -26.60 57.49 -38.58
N LYS A 25 -26.14 57.82 -39.79
CA LYS A 25 -25.55 56.87 -40.74
C LYS A 25 -24.07 56.55 -40.45
N GLU A 26 -23.30 57.49 -39.92
CA GLU A 26 -21.91 57.26 -39.50
C GLU A 26 -21.85 56.37 -38.26
N LEU A 27 -22.75 56.62 -37.29
CA LEU A 27 -22.84 55.87 -36.05
C LEU A 27 -23.23 54.39 -36.29
N CYS A 28 -24.14 54.12 -37.23
CA CYS A 28 -24.50 52.75 -37.61
C CYS A 28 -23.33 51.99 -38.26
N ARG A 29 -22.48 52.66 -39.04
CA ARG A 29 -21.32 52.04 -39.68
C ARG A 29 -20.21 51.75 -38.67
N GLU A 30 -19.95 52.65 -37.74
CA GLU A 30 -18.99 52.44 -36.65
C GLU A 30 -19.42 51.32 -35.68
N ILE A 31 -20.73 51.19 -35.41
CA ILE A 31 -21.27 50.09 -34.61
C ILE A 31 -21.15 48.76 -35.36
N GLN A 32 -21.40 48.73 -36.68
CA GLN A 32 -21.26 47.52 -37.49
C GLN A 32 -19.80 47.06 -37.61
N GLU A 33 -18.86 47.99 -37.81
CA GLU A 33 -17.42 47.70 -37.88
C GLU A 33 -16.87 47.23 -36.52
N ARG A 34 -17.30 47.83 -35.40
CA ARG A 34 -16.97 47.34 -34.05
C ARG A 34 -17.57 45.96 -33.77
N LYS A 35 -18.79 45.68 -34.23
CA LYS A 35 -19.43 44.37 -34.03
C LYS A 35 -18.73 43.26 -34.82
N MET A 36 -18.31 43.53 -36.06
CA MET A 36 -17.49 42.58 -36.85
C MET A 36 -16.08 42.38 -36.26
N SER A 37 -15.48 43.43 -35.67
CA SER A 37 -14.18 43.31 -35.00
C SER A 37 -14.27 42.52 -33.68
N VAL A 38 -15.37 42.64 -32.93
CA VAL A 38 -15.59 41.87 -31.69
C VAL A 38 -15.92 40.39 -32.00
N GLU A 39 -16.71 40.11 -33.05
CA GLU A 39 -16.98 38.73 -33.48
C GLU A 39 -15.73 38.02 -34.06
N ALA A 40 -14.80 38.76 -34.66
CA ALA A 40 -13.51 38.23 -35.11
C ALA A 40 -12.58 37.90 -33.93
N VAL A 41 -12.54 38.77 -32.91
CA VAL A 41 -11.77 38.56 -31.69
C VAL A 41 -12.36 37.42 -30.83
N ASP A 42 -13.68 37.27 -30.77
CA ASP A 42 -14.35 36.15 -30.10
C ASP A 42 -14.14 34.81 -30.85
N ARG A 43 -14.02 34.82 -32.18
CA ARG A 43 -13.64 33.62 -32.95
C ARG A 43 -12.19 33.21 -32.74
N GLU A 44 -11.26 34.15 -32.62
CA GLU A 44 -9.85 33.85 -32.27
C GLU A 44 -9.69 33.41 -30.80
N ALA A 45 -10.44 34.02 -29.88
CA ALA A 45 -10.46 33.62 -28.47
C ALA A 45 -11.09 32.23 -28.25
N ALA A 46 -12.08 31.85 -29.07
CA ALA A 46 -12.68 30.51 -29.04
C ALA A 46 -11.71 29.41 -29.52
N THR A 47 -10.73 29.74 -30.37
CA THR A 47 -9.68 28.81 -30.82
C THR A 47 -8.44 28.76 -29.92
N SER A 48 -8.29 29.71 -29.00
CA SER A 48 -7.09 29.86 -28.14
C SER A 48 -7.26 29.35 -26.70
N SER A 49 -8.39 28.72 -26.35
CA SER A 49 -8.74 28.40 -24.96
C SER A 49 -8.48 26.95 -24.51
N ARG A 50 -7.89 26.09 -25.36
CA ARG A 50 -7.41 24.78 -24.89
C ARG A 50 -5.93 24.89 -24.55
N PRO A 51 -5.53 24.64 -23.28
CA PRO A 51 -4.16 24.23 -23.02
C PRO A 51 -3.87 23.07 -23.98
N CYS A 52 -2.83 23.19 -24.80
CA CYS A 52 -2.40 22.14 -25.70
C CYS A 52 -1.74 21.04 -24.87
N THR A 53 -2.51 20.35 -24.03
CA THR A 53 -2.10 19.04 -23.53
C THR A 53 -2.06 18.11 -24.74
N PRO A 54 -0.93 17.43 -24.99
CA PRO A 54 -0.87 16.39 -26.02
C PRO A 54 -2.07 15.44 -25.85
N PRO A 55 -2.66 14.94 -26.95
CA PRO A 55 -3.75 13.97 -26.84
C PRO A 55 -3.30 12.80 -25.96
N GLN A 56 -4.14 12.45 -24.98
CA GLN A 56 -3.87 11.33 -24.08
C GLN A 56 -3.75 10.05 -24.90
N THR A 57 -2.62 9.34 -24.75
CA THR A 57 -2.39 8.08 -25.46
C THR A 57 -3.43 7.06 -25.03
N SER A 58 -4.23 6.59 -25.98
CA SER A 58 -5.29 5.62 -25.70
C SER A 58 -4.75 4.20 -25.60
N TRP A 59 -5.38 3.34 -24.80
CA TRP A 59 -4.91 1.96 -24.56
C TRP A 59 -4.72 1.14 -25.86
N PHE A 60 -5.52 1.38 -26.89
CA PHE A 60 -5.45 0.62 -28.15
C PHE A 60 -4.23 1.01 -29.00
N GLU A 61 -3.66 2.20 -28.81
CA GLU A 61 -2.46 2.64 -29.55
C GLU A 61 -1.27 1.75 -29.22
N PHE A 62 -1.18 1.26 -27.97
CA PHE A 62 -0.16 0.29 -27.54
C PHE A 62 -0.30 -1.10 -28.19
N LEU A 63 -1.44 -1.40 -28.83
CA LEU A 63 -1.60 -2.60 -29.64
C LEU A 63 -1.09 -2.42 -31.08
N LEU A 64 -1.02 -1.17 -31.54
CA LEU A 64 -0.64 -0.84 -32.91
C LEU A 64 0.87 -0.67 -33.04
N GLU A 65 1.53 -0.15 -32.00
CA GLU A 65 2.96 0.10 -31.99
C GLU A 65 3.65 -0.58 -30.79
N GLU A 66 4.52 -1.54 -31.08
CA GLU A 66 5.20 -2.38 -30.08
C GLU A 66 6.16 -1.57 -29.18
N SER A 67 6.84 -0.57 -29.72
CA SER A 67 7.77 0.29 -28.99
C SER A 67 7.11 1.37 -28.13
N LEU A 68 5.82 1.67 -28.38
CA LEU A 68 5.14 2.81 -27.77
C LEU A 68 5.04 2.69 -26.25
N LEU A 69 4.85 1.46 -25.73
CA LEU A 69 4.73 1.22 -24.30
C LEU A 69 5.99 1.64 -23.56
N GLU A 70 7.16 1.19 -24.02
CA GLU A 70 8.43 1.51 -23.36
C GLU A 70 8.77 3.00 -23.44
N GLN A 71 8.49 3.64 -24.58
CA GLN A 71 8.70 5.08 -24.73
C GLN A 71 7.79 5.86 -23.78
N HIS A 72 6.53 5.43 -23.64
CA HIS A 72 5.58 6.03 -22.73
C HIS A 72 6.02 5.92 -21.27
N LEU A 73 6.43 4.72 -20.84
CA LEU A 73 6.85 4.47 -19.46
C LEU A 73 8.16 5.19 -19.07
N LYS A 74 8.96 5.66 -20.03
CA LYS A 74 10.17 6.47 -19.78
C LYS A 74 9.88 7.95 -19.52
N LYS A 75 8.66 8.43 -19.78
CA LYS A 75 8.26 9.82 -19.51
C LYS A 75 8.29 10.09 -17.99
N ALA A 76 8.60 11.31 -17.58
CA ALA A 76 8.65 11.68 -16.16
C ALA A 76 7.27 11.63 -15.47
N SER A 77 6.21 11.93 -16.22
CA SER A 77 4.81 11.92 -15.78
C SER A 77 3.92 11.34 -16.88
N PRO A 78 3.95 10.02 -17.11
CA PRO A 78 3.14 9.38 -18.15
C PRO A 78 1.65 9.50 -17.84
N ASP A 79 0.86 9.91 -18.83
CA ASP A 79 -0.61 9.93 -18.78
C ASP A 79 -1.17 9.14 -19.98
N PRO A 80 -1.83 7.99 -19.77
CA PRO A 80 -2.19 7.38 -18.48
C PRO A 80 -0.97 6.87 -17.69
N SER A 81 -1.09 6.89 -16.36
CA SER A 81 -0.06 6.37 -15.45
C SER A 81 0.11 4.85 -15.60
N PRO A 82 1.25 4.27 -15.16
CA PRO A 82 1.50 2.83 -15.27
C PRO A 82 0.39 1.99 -14.60
N VAL A 83 -0.07 2.41 -13.43
CA VAL A 83 -1.15 1.72 -12.71
C VAL A 83 -2.46 1.77 -13.50
N GLN A 84 -2.81 2.93 -14.06
CA GLN A 84 -4.01 3.07 -14.90
C GLN A 84 -3.93 2.20 -16.15
N LEU A 85 -2.75 2.06 -16.76
CA LEU A 85 -2.53 1.16 -17.90
C LEU A 85 -2.78 -0.30 -17.53
N ILE A 86 -2.29 -0.77 -16.37
CA ILE A 86 -2.56 -2.13 -15.89
C ILE A 86 -4.07 -2.39 -15.79
N VAL A 87 -4.80 -1.47 -15.16
CA VAL A 87 -6.26 -1.56 -15.01
C VAL A 87 -6.93 -1.59 -16.39
N GLN A 88 -6.61 -0.65 -17.27
CA GLN A 88 -7.19 -0.57 -18.61
C GLN A 88 -6.93 -1.85 -19.42
N PHE A 89 -5.69 -2.35 -19.45
CA PHE A 89 -5.37 -3.54 -20.22
C PHE A 89 -6.09 -4.78 -19.69
N LEU A 90 -6.13 -5.00 -18.37
CA LEU A 90 -6.77 -6.17 -17.77
C LEU A 90 -8.29 -6.09 -17.86
N GLU A 91 -8.90 -4.92 -17.65
CA GLU A 91 -10.35 -4.76 -17.84
C GLU A 91 -10.75 -5.02 -19.29
N GLN A 92 -9.99 -4.53 -20.26
CA GLN A 92 -10.30 -4.77 -21.68
C GLN A 92 -10.08 -6.23 -22.08
N ALA A 93 -9.09 -6.91 -21.49
CA ALA A 93 -8.83 -8.34 -21.74
C ALA A 93 -9.87 -9.26 -21.08
N SER A 94 -10.42 -8.85 -19.93
CA SER A 94 -11.35 -9.64 -19.11
C SER A 94 -12.81 -9.25 -19.27
N LYS A 95 -13.15 -8.38 -20.24
CA LYS A 95 -14.54 -8.01 -20.52
C LYS A 95 -15.35 -9.24 -20.96
N PRO A 96 -16.40 -9.64 -20.22
CA PRO A 96 -17.26 -10.72 -20.65
C PRO A 96 -18.05 -10.31 -21.89
N LEU A 97 -18.26 -11.27 -22.79
CA LEU A 97 -19.11 -11.05 -23.96
C LEU A 97 -20.55 -11.37 -23.57
N VAL A 98 -21.48 -10.49 -23.96
CA VAL A 98 -22.91 -10.76 -23.85
C VAL A 98 -23.38 -11.19 -25.23
N ASN A 99 -23.93 -12.40 -25.34
CA ASN A 99 -24.49 -12.87 -26.61
C ASN A 99 -25.84 -12.20 -26.91
N GLU A 100 -26.37 -12.42 -28.12
CA GLU A 100 -27.67 -11.87 -28.54
C GLU A 100 -28.85 -12.33 -27.65
N GLN A 101 -28.67 -13.38 -26.84
CA GLN A 101 -29.63 -13.86 -25.86
C GLN A 101 -29.39 -13.34 -24.43
N ASN A 102 -28.57 -12.29 -24.25
CA ASN A 102 -28.19 -11.70 -22.96
C ASN A 102 -27.51 -12.68 -21.98
N GLN A 103 -26.94 -13.77 -22.48
CA GLN A 103 -26.15 -14.70 -21.67
C GLN A 103 -24.70 -14.21 -21.63
N VAL A 104 -24.13 -14.20 -20.42
CA VAL A 104 -22.76 -13.81 -20.15
C VAL A 104 -21.84 -14.98 -20.50
N GLN A 105 -21.00 -14.81 -21.53
CA GLN A 105 -19.94 -15.75 -21.87
C GLN A 105 -18.62 -15.34 -21.22
N PRO A 106 -17.76 -16.32 -20.84
CA PRO A 106 -16.44 -16.02 -20.35
C PRO A 106 -15.63 -15.24 -21.40
N PRO A 107 -14.68 -14.38 -20.98
CA PRO A 107 -13.86 -13.63 -21.91
C PRO A 107 -13.15 -14.56 -22.90
N PRO A 108 -13.15 -14.24 -24.21
CA PRO A 108 -12.51 -15.10 -25.21
C PRO A 108 -10.99 -15.09 -25.04
N ASP A 109 -10.36 -16.26 -25.08
CA ASP A 109 -8.90 -16.37 -25.13
C ASP A 109 -8.41 -16.16 -26.59
N ASN A 110 -8.43 -14.90 -27.02
CA ASN A 110 -7.99 -14.51 -28.36
C ASN A 110 -6.63 -13.79 -28.33
N LYS A 111 -6.00 -13.67 -29.50
CA LYS A 111 -4.69 -13.01 -29.65
C LYS A 111 -4.67 -11.59 -29.05
N ARG A 112 -5.75 -10.82 -29.24
CA ARG A 112 -5.87 -9.46 -28.67
C ARG A 112 -5.79 -9.48 -27.15
N ASN A 113 -6.54 -10.36 -26.49
CA ASN A 113 -6.59 -10.44 -25.03
C ASN A 113 -5.26 -10.94 -24.45
N ARG A 114 -4.58 -11.87 -25.14
CA ARG A 114 -3.21 -12.30 -24.78
C ARG A 114 -2.21 -11.15 -24.85
N ILE A 115 -2.27 -10.32 -25.90
CA ILE A 115 -1.39 -9.14 -26.02
C ILE A 115 -1.69 -8.13 -24.91
N LEU A 116 -2.96 -7.84 -24.62
CA LEU A 116 -3.33 -6.91 -23.54
C LEU A 116 -2.82 -7.38 -22.17
N LYS A 117 -2.99 -8.66 -21.86
CA LYS A 117 -2.43 -9.31 -20.67
C LYS A 117 -0.91 -9.16 -20.60
N LEU A 118 -0.21 -9.43 -21.70
CA LEU A 118 1.24 -9.24 -21.80
C LEU A 118 1.66 -7.79 -21.56
N LEU A 119 0.94 -6.81 -22.13
CA LEU A 119 1.21 -5.39 -21.89
C LEU A 119 1.04 -5.02 -20.41
N ALA A 120 0.02 -5.56 -19.73
CA ALA A 120 -0.14 -5.36 -18.29
C ALA A 120 1.06 -5.91 -17.48
N LEU A 121 1.55 -7.11 -17.84
CA LEU A 121 2.75 -7.70 -17.22
C LEU A 121 4.01 -6.86 -17.48
N LYS A 122 4.17 -6.31 -18.69
CA LYS A 122 5.29 -5.41 -19.02
C LYS A 122 5.27 -4.14 -18.18
N VAL A 123 4.09 -3.56 -17.96
CA VAL A 123 3.94 -2.40 -17.08
C VAL A 123 4.26 -2.75 -15.62
N ALA A 124 3.82 -3.91 -15.13
CA ALA A 124 4.18 -4.40 -13.79
C ALA A 124 5.69 -4.64 -13.65
N ALA A 125 6.34 -5.17 -14.69
CA ALA A 125 7.79 -5.32 -14.77
C ALA A 125 8.53 -3.97 -14.74
N HIS A 126 7.99 -2.93 -15.39
CA HIS A 126 8.52 -1.56 -15.28
C HIS A 126 8.43 -1.02 -13.85
N LEU A 127 7.33 -1.33 -13.14
CA LEU A 127 7.17 -1.04 -11.71
C LEU A 127 8.00 -1.97 -10.80
N LYS A 128 8.87 -2.81 -11.38
CA LYS A 128 9.75 -3.77 -10.70
C LYS A 128 9.00 -4.75 -9.80
N TRP A 129 7.72 -5.02 -10.11
CA TRP A 129 6.85 -5.87 -9.30
C TRP A 129 6.78 -5.47 -7.82
N ASN A 130 6.90 -4.18 -7.54
CA ASN A 130 6.86 -3.69 -6.17
C ASN A 130 5.44 -3.87 -5.58
N LEU A 131 5.28 -4.85 -4.69
CA LEU A 131 4.00 -5.16 -4.06
C LEU A 131 3.45 -3.99 -3.24
N ASP A 132 4.27 -3.13 -2.63
CA ASP A 132 3.77 -1.95 -1.92
C ASP A 132 3.13 -0.94 -2.87
N VAL A 133 3.66 -0.80 -4.09
CA VAL A 133 3.07 0.06 -5.11
C VAL A 133 1.79 -0.58 -5.66
N LEU A 134 1.85 -1.85 -6.04
CA LEU A 134 0.74 -2.57 -6.64
C LEU A 134 -0.45 -2.70 -5.69
N GLU A 135 -0.24 -3.08 -4.43
CA GLU A 135 -1.31 -3.25 -3.43
C GLU A 135 -1.98 -1.92 -3.03
N LYS A 136 -1.25 -0.80 -3.04
CA LYS A 136 -1.81 0.52 -2.71
C LYS A 136 -2.59 1.14 -3.87
N SER A 137 -2.34 0.69 -5.10
CA SER A 137 -2.79 1.38 -6.31
C SER A 137 -3.76 0.55 -7.16
N LEU A 138 -3.76 -0.78 -7.03
CA LEU A 138 -4.68 -1.69 -7.69
C LEU A 138 -5.65 -2.29 -6.68
N SER A 139 -6.89 -2.56 -7.10
CA SER A 139 -7.82 -3.32 -6.28
C SER A 139 -7.43 -4.80 -6.24
N VAL A 140 -7.90 -5.51 -5.20
CA VAL A 140 -7.63 -6.94 -4.99
C VAL A 140 -7.97 -7.79 -6.23
N PRO A 141 -9.11 -7.59 -6.92
CA PRO A 141 -9.42 -8.35 -8.14
C PRO A 141 -8.44 -8.10 -9.27
N VAL A 142 -8.01 -6.85 -9.49
CA VAL A 142 -7.07 -6.50 -10.57
C VAL A 142 -5.70 -7.09 -10.30
N LEU A 143 -5.20 -6.98 -9.06
CA LEU A 143 -3.91 -7.56 -8.68
C LEU A 143 -3.93 -9.10 -8.73
N ASN A 144 -5.06 -9.72 -8.35
CA ASN A 144 -5.26 -11.16 -8.52
C ASN A 144 -5.20 -11.58 -10.00
N MET A 145 -5.87 -10.84 -10.91
CA MET A 145 -5.78 -11.10 -12.35
C MET A 145 -4.35 -10.98 -12.87
N LEU A 146 -3.63 -9.93 -12.47
CA LEU A 146 -2.25 -9.68 -12.89
C LEU A 146 -1.30 -10.81 -12.45
N LEU A 147 -1.39 -11.23 -11.19
CA LEU A 147 -0.50 -12.26 -10.65
C LEU A 147 -0.84 -13.66 -11.17
N ASN A 148 -2.11 -13.98 -11.42
CA ASN A 148 -2.47 -15.23 -12.10
C ASN A 148 -1.92 -15.26 -13.53
N GLU A 149 -1.91 -14.13 -14.23
CA GLU A 149 -1.32 -14.06 -15.56
C GLU A 149 0.21 -14.14 -15.52
N LEU A 150 0.85 -13.63 -14.46
CA LEU A 150 2.28 -13.86 -14.21
C LEU A 150 2.59 -15.35 -14.03
N LEU A 151 1.77 -16.08 -13.26
CA LEU A 151 1.92 -17.53 -13.10
C LEU A 151 1.75 -18.26 -14.44
N CYS A 152 0.75 -17.85 -15.23
CA CYS A 152 0.48 -18.39 -16.57
C CYS A 152 1.68 -18.23 -17.51
N ILE A 153 2.22 -17.01 -17.68
CA ILE A 153 3.36 -16.77 -18.57
C ILE A 153 4.64 -17.45 -18.05
N SER A 154 4.74 -17.65 -16.74
CA SER A 154 5.86 -18.36 -16.10
C SER A 154 5.75 -19.89 -16.22
N LYS A 155 4.79 -20.39 -17.01
CA LYS A 155 4.51 -21.81 -17.26
C LYS A 155 4.17 -22.62 -16.00
N VAL A 156 3.57 -21.98 -14.99
CA VAL A 156 3.03 -22.70 -13.82
C VAL A 156 1.76 -23.45 -14.26
N PRO A 157 1.67 -24.78 -14.11
CA PRO A 157 0.52 -25.53 -14.59
C PRO A 157 -0.78 -25.12 -13.87
N PRO A 158 -1.88 -24.87 -14.61
CA PRO A 158 -3.16 -24.52 -13.99
C PRO A 158 -3.68 -25.62 -13.06
N GLY A 159 -4.17 -25.23 -11.88
CA GLY A 159 -4.76 -26.14 -10.90
C GLY A 159 -3.76 -26.93 -10.04
N THR A 160 -2.45 -26.81 -10.31
CA THR A 160 -1.41 -27.36 -9.44
C THR A 160 -1.28 -26.53 -8.17
N LYS A 161 -1.21 -27.19 -7.01
CA LYS A 161 -0.91 -26.49 -5.77
C LYS A 161 0.57 -26.11 -5.74
N HIS A 162 0.86 -24.88 -5.37
CA HIS A 162 2.25 -24.39 -5.30
C HIS A 162 3.12 -25.16 -4.30
N ILE A 163 2.53 -25.74 -3.25
CA ILE A 163 3.23 -26.56 -2.25
C ILE A 163 3.79 -27.86 -2.83
N ASP A 164 3.17 -28.40 -3.88
CA ASP A 164 3.60 -29.64 -4.53
C ASP A 164 4.76 -29.39 -5.52
N MET A 165 5.13 -28.12 -5.74
CA MET A 165 6.20 -27.74 -6.66
C MET A 165 7.51 -27.54 -5.89
N ASP A 166 8.59 -28.18 -6.35
CA ASP A 166 9.91 -27.98 -5.78
C ASP A 166 10.57 -26.69 -6.31
N LEU A 167 10.50 -25.61 -5.50
CA LEU A 167 11.09 -24.31 -5.84
C LEU A 167 12.58 -24.37 -6.18
N ALA A 168 13.33 -25.35 -5.64
CA ALA A 168 14.76 -25.46 -5.88
C ALA A 168 15.09 -25.95 -7.30
N SER A 169 14.25 -26.82 -7.89
CA SER A 169 14.44 -27.34 -9.25
C SER A 169 13.78 -26.48 -10.33
N LEU A 170 12.86 -25.58 -9.99
CA LEU A 170 12.22 -24.69 -10.95
C LEU A 170 13.19 -23.64 -11.53
N PRO A 171 12.90 -23.15 -12.76
CA PRO A 171 13.51 -21.94 -13.30
C PRO A 171 13.41 -20.78 -12.30
N PRO A 172 14.47 -19.96 -12.13
CA PRO A 172 14.47 -18.89 -11.14
C PRO A 172 13.31 -17.89 -11.29
N THR A 173 12.89 -17.60 -12.53
CA THR A 173 11.76 -16.72 -12.83
C THR A 173 10.41 -17.34 -12.47
N THR A 174 10.24 -18.63 -12.71
CA THR A 174 9.04 -19.38 -12.31
C THR A 174 8.93 -19.50 -10.79
N ALA A 175 10.05 -19.81 -10.12
CA ALA A 175 10.10 -19.82 -8.65
C ALA A 175 9.73 -18.43 -8.09
N MET A 176 10.29 -17.36 -8.64
CA MET A 176 9.97 -16.00 -8.19
C MET A 176 8.51 -15.61 -8.44
N ALA A 177 7.90 -16.01 -9.56
CA ALA A 177 6.47 -15.79 -9.83
C ALA A 177 5.58 -16.45 -8.77
N ILE A 178 5.88 -17.71 -8.41
CA ILE A 178 5.20 -18.43 -7.33
C ILE A 178 5.39 -17.68 -6.00
N LEU A 179 6.61 -17.23 -5.68
CA LEU A 179 6.87 -16.49 -4.45
C LEU A 179 6.10 -15.16 -4.38
N LEU A 180 6.05 -14.39 -5.46
CA LEU A 180 5.29 -13.14 -5.51
C LEU A 180 3.81 -13.35 -5.25
N TYR A 181 3.21 -14.37 -5.89
CA TYR A 181 1.82 -14.70 -5.68
C TYR A 181 1.55 -15.07 -4.21
N ASN A 182 2.33 -15.98 -3.63
CA ASN A 182 2.12 -16.43 -2.24
C ASN A 182 2.39 -15.30 -1.23
N ARG A 183 3.39 -14.44 -1.48
CA ARG A 183 3.62 -13.24 -0.66
C ARG A 183 2.43 -12.28 -0.72
N TRP A 184 1.95 -11.95 -1.91
CA TRP A 184 0.77 -11.11 -2.09
C TRP A 184 -0.47 -11.72 -1.41
N ALA A 185 -0.69 -13.03 -1.54
CA ALA A 185 -1.81 -13.73 -0.91
C ALA A 185 -1.80 -13.53 0.60
N ILE A 186 -0.65 -13.79 1.25
CA ILE A 186 -0.48 -13.61 2.69
C ILE A 186 -0.63 -12.15 3.11
N ARG A 187 0.00 -11.22 2.40
CA ARG A 187 -0.11 -9.78 2.67
C ARG A 187 -1.55 -9.29 2.56
N THR A 188 -2.28 -9.77 1.57
CA THR A 188 -3.69 -9.43 1.35
C THR A 188 -4.57 -9.96 2.49
N ILE A 189 -4.34 -11.20 2.95
CA ILE A 189 -5.04 -11.77 4.11
C ILE A 189 -4.80 -10.89 5.35
N VAL A 190 -3.53 -10.59 5.66
CA VAL A 190 -3.16 -9.75 6.82
C VAL A 190 -3.77 -8.36 6.68
N ASN A 191 -3.65 -7.72 5.52
CA ASN A 191 -4.16 -6.37 5.30
C ASN A 191 -5.70 -6.31 5.43
N SER A 192 -6.41 -7.35 4.99
CA SER A 192 -7.87 -7.45 5.13
C SER A 192 -8.34 -7.57 6.59
N SER A 193 -7.45 -7.93 7.52
CA SER A 193 -7.76 -8.04 8.95
C SER A 193 -7.74 -6.69 9.68
N PHE A 194 -7.17 -5.64 9.08
CA PHE A 194 -7.15 -4.31 9.69
C PHE A 194 -8.47 -3.56 9.45
N PRO A 195 -9.00 -2.86 10.47
CA PRO A 195 -10.19 -2.04 10.30
C PRO A 195 -9.86 -0.80 9.46
N VAL A 196 -10.19 -0.82 8.16
CA VAL A 196 -10.05 0.35 7.29
C VAL A 196 -11.30 1.21 7.41
N ARG A 197 -11.13 2.51 7.72
CA ARG A 197 -12.21 3.48 7.64
C ARG A 197 -12.62 3.64 6.18
N LEU A 198 -13.77 3.09 5.81
CA LEU A 198 -14.37 3.35 4.51
C LEU A 198 -14.67 4.84 4.38
N ALA A 199 -14.19 5.46 3.29
CA ALA A 199 -14.63 6.81 2.94
C ALA A 199 -16.16 6.79 2.80
N LYS A 200 -16.84 7.73 3.45
CA LYS A 200 -18.30 7.86 3.32
C LYS A 200 -18.62 8.02 1.83
N PRO A 201 -19.45 7.15 1.22
CA PRO A 201 -19.83 7.33 -0.17
C PRO A 201 -20.47 8.71 -0.34
N GLY A 202 -20.11 9.40 -1.42
CA GLY A 202 -20.86 10.58 -1.86
C GLY A 202 -22.31 10.20 -2.24
N PRO A 203 -23.11 11.17 -2.72
CA PRO A 203 -24.50 10.92 -3.10
C PRO A 203 -24.61 9.72 -4.06
N PRO A 204 -25.47 8.73 -3.76
CA PRO A 204 -25.54 7.51 -4.54
C PRO A 204 -26.04 7.76 -5.97
N GLN A 205 -25.18 7.53 -6.96
CA GLN A 205 -25.59 7.27 -8.35
C GLN A 205 -25.83 5.76 -8.48
N LEU A 206 -27.02 5.35 -8.92
CA LEU A 206 -27.45 3.93 -8.92
C LEU A 206 -26.46 2.99 -9.63
N ASN A 207 -25.87 3.44 -10.75
CA ASN A 207 -24.88 2.67 -11.51
C ASN A 207 -23.55 2.48 -10.77
N VAL A 208 -23.15 3.45 -9.95
CA VAL A 208 -21.89 3.42 -9.18
C VAL A 208 -22.02 2.49 -7.96
N ILE A 209 -23.21 2.41 -7.36
CA ILE A 209 -23.49 1.50 -6.23
C ILE A 209 -23.36 0.04 -6.68
N ASN A 210 -23.94 -0.32 -7.83
CA ASN A 210 -23.93 -1.69 -8.33
C ASN A 210 -22.50 -2.15 -8.65
N GLN A 211 -21.67 -1.30 -9.26
CA GLN A 211 -20.26 -1.62 -9.54
C GLN A 211 -19.45 -1.81 -8.25
N PHE A 212 -19.62 -0.91 -7.28
CA PHE A 212 -18.92 -1.01 -5.99
C PHE A 212 -19.31 -2.27 -5.21
N GLN A 213 -20.59 -2.64 -5.22
CA GLN A 213 -21.07 -3.87 -4.58
C GLN A 213 -20.50 -5.11 -5.26
N GLN A 214 -20.48 -5.14 -6.60
CA GLN A 214 -19.91 -6.24 -7.37
C GLN A 214 -18.41 -6.40 -7.09
N GLU A 215 -17.65 -5.31 -7.09
CA GLU A 215 -16.21 -5.36 -6.79
C GLU A 215 -15.94 -5.86 -5.36
N LYS A 216 -16.76 -5.44 -4.40
CA LYS A 216 -16.66 -5.93 -3.02
C LYS A 216 -16.95 -7.42 -2.93
N GLU A 217 -18.00 -7.91 -3.59
CA GLU A 217 -18.33 -9.34 -3.62
C GLU A 217 -17.19 -10.17 -4.23
N VAL A 218 -16.62 -9.72 -5.35
CA VAL A 218 -15.47 -10.37 -5.97
C VAL A 218 -14.26 -10.37 -5.03
N THR A 219 -14.01 -9.25 -4.34
CA THR A 219 -12.94 -9.15 -3.34
C THR A 219 -13.14 -10.13 -2.19
N ASP A 220 -14.35 -10.24 -1.64
CA ASP A 220 -14.68 -11.16 -0.54
C ASP A 220 -14.53 -12.62 -0.98
N ASN A 221 -14.92 -12.95 -2.21
CA ASN A 221 -14.73 -14.29 -2.80
C ASN A 221 -13.25 -14.64 -2.95
N ILE A 222 -12.43 -13.71 -3.45
CA ILE A 222 -10.96 -13.91 -3.54
C ILE A 222 -10.38 -14.11 -2.14
N LEU A 223 -10.71 -13.24 -1.19
CA LEU A 223 -10.23 -13.34 0.19
C LEU A 223 -10.58 -14.68 0.84
N LYS A 224 -11.77 -15.22 0.56
CA LYS A 224 -12.18 -16.55 1.03
C LYS A 224 -11.23 -17.63 0.49
N VAL A 225 -10.99 -17.65 -0.83
CA VAL A 225 -10.06 -18.61 -1.46
C VAL A 225 -8.65 -18.47 -0.91
N LEU A 226 -8.15 -17.24 -0.75
CA LEU A 226 -6.82 -17.00 -0.20
C LEU A 226 -6.70 -17.52 1.24
N LYS A 227 -7.73 -17.33 2.08
CA LYS A 227 -7.75 -17.85 3.45
C LYS A 227 -7.78 -19.37 3.49
N GLU A 228 -8.52 -20.02 2.61
CA GLU A 228 -8.55 -21.48 2.47
C GLU A 228 -7.18 -22.04 2.06
N GLN A 229 -6.41 -21.29 1.27
CA GLN A 229 -5.07 -21.66 0.78
C GLN A 229 -3.92 -21.10 1.63
N ALA A 230 -4.21 -20.46 2.76
CA ALA A 230 -3.21 -19.74 3.55
C ALA A 230 -2.12 -20.67 4.10
N ALA A 231 -2.49 -21.87 4.55
CA ALA A 231 -1.54 -22.85 5.06
C ALA A 231 -0.53 -23.30 3.98
N ASP A 232 -1.02 -23.59 2.77
CA ASP A 232 -0.16 -23.96 1.63
C ASP A 232 0.78 -22.80 1.27
N SER A 233 0.26 -21.56 1.26
CA SER A 233 1.06 -20.36 0.98
C SER A 233 2.17 -20.15 2.02
N ILE A 234 1.86 -20.35 3.31
CA ILE A 234 2.84 -20.27 4.40
C ILE A 234 3.96 -21.30 4.18
N LEU A 235 3.61 -22.56 3.89
CA LEU A 235 4.60 -23.63 3.69
C LEU A 235 5.49 -23.39 2.46
N VAL A 236 4.93 -22.88 1.37
CA VAL A 236 5.70 -22.45 0.19
C VAL A 236 6.72 -21.37 0.56
N LEU A 237 6.30 -20.35 1.31
CA LEU A 237 7.17 -19.26 1.76
C LEU A 237 8.23 -19.74 2.77
N GLU A 238 7.90 -20.66 3.67
CA GLU A 238 8.89 -21.29 4.54
C GLU A 238 9.92 -22.13 3.76
N GLY A 239 9.47 -22.83 2.72
CA GLY A 239 10.35 -23.53 1.77
C GLY A 239 11.29 -22.57 1.06
N ALA A 240 10.81 -21.38 0.67
CA ALA A 240 11.59 -20.35 0.02
C ALA A 240 12.79 -19.88 0.87
N LEU A 241 12.63 -19.82 2.20
CA LEU A 241 13.72 -19.43 3.11
C LEU A 241 14.90 -20.42 3.12
N LYS A 242 14.71 -21.63 2.61
CA LYS A 242 15.76 -22.66 2.49
C LYS A 242 16.54 -22.55 1.18
N LEU A 243 16.08 -21.71 0.25
CA LEU A 243 16.79 -21.46 -1.00
C LEU A 243 18.09 -20.70 -0.71
N ASN A 244 19.17 -21.17 -1.33
CA ASN A 244 20.52 -20.61 -1.24
C ASN A 244 21.01 -20.09 -2.59
N LYS A 245 20.08 -19.67 -3.45
CA LYS A 245 20.34 -19.16 -4.79
C LYS A 245 19.56 -17.88 -5.02
N ASP A 246 20.18 -16.96 -5.74
CA ASP A 246 19.52 -15.74 -6.20
C ASP A 246 18.40 -16.10 -7.17
N LEU A 247 17.34 -15.30 -7.12
CA LEU A 247 16.18 -15.45 -7.98
C LEU A 247 16.11 -14.28 -8.95
N TYR A 248 15.38 -14.50 -10.03
CA TYR A 248 15.23 -13.51 -11.08
C TYR A 248 13.75 -13.25 -11.28
N ILE A 249 13.37 -12.00 -11.49
CA ILE A 249 12.00 -11.63 -11.77
C ILE A 249 11.87 -11.14 -13.21
N HIS A 250 10.73 -11.36 -13.83
CA HIS A 250 10.51 -11.00 -15.22
C HIS A 250 10.67 -9.50 -15.47
N THR A 251 11.53 -9.16 -16.42
CA THR A 251 11.65 -7.82 -17.03
C THR A 251 10.81 -7.77 -18.31
N ILE A 252 10.58 -6.56 -18.85
CA ILE A 252 9.93 -6.37 -20.16
C ILE A 252 10.59 -7.28 -21.21
N ARG A 253 11.92 -7.26 -21.29
CA ARG A 253 12.70 -8.10 -22.20
C ARG A 253 12.41 -9.60 -22.03
N THR A 254 12.41 -10.11 -20.80
CA THR A 254 12.13 -11.55 -20.60
C THR A 254 10.70 -11.93 -20.94
N LEU A 255 9.74 -11.02 -20.75
CA LEU A 255 8.35 -11.23 -21.13
C LEU A 255 8.19 -11.28 -22.65
N ASP A 256 8.92 -10.43 -23.38
CA ASP A 256 8.95 -10.47 -24.85
C ASP A 256 9.47 -11.80 -25.39
N LEU A 257 10.56 -12.30 -24.81
CA LEU A 257 11.13 -13.59 -25.21
C LEU A 257 10.18 -14.77 -24.94
N LEU A 258 9.38 -14.70 -23.86
CA LEU A 258 8.38 -15.73 -23.54
C LEU A 258 7.13 -15.63 -24.43
N ALA A 259 6.83 -14.44 -24.95
CA ALA A 259 5.71 -14.21 -25.85
C ALA A 259 5.98 -14.62 -27.31
N MET A 260 7.25 -14.90 -27.66
CA MET A 260 7.63 -15.39 -28.99
C MET A 260 7.17 -16.84 -29.23
N GLU A 261 6.84 -17.16 -30.49
CA GLU A 261 6.37 -18.49 -30.88
C GLU A 261 7.43 -19.59 -30.59
N PRO A 262 7.00 -20.79 -30.15
CA PRO A 262 7.90 -21.92 -29.90
C PRO A 262 8.72 -22.25 -31.16
N GLY A 263 10.04 -22.05 -31.09
CA GLY A 263 10.98 -22.28 -32.21
C GLY A 263 11.71 -21.02 -32.70
N MET A 264 11.32 -19.82 -32.26
CA MET A 264 12.03 -18.57 -32.55
C MET A 264 13.04 -18.15 -31.47
N VAL A 265 13.12 -18.91 -30.37
CA VAL A 265 13.93 -18.60 -29.19
C VAL A 265 15.04 -19.64 -29.02
N ASN A 266 16.28 -19.18 -28.85
CA ASN A 266 17.49 -20.01 -28.85
C ASN A 266 17.67 -20.90 -27.60
N GLY A 267 16.60 -21.23 -26.88
CA GLY A 267 16.66 -21.90 -25.57
C GLY A 267 17.11 -21.01 -24.40
N GLU A 268 17.38 -19.72 -24.66
CA GLU A 268 17.87 -18.75 -23.65
C GLU A 268 16.83 -18.35 -22.59
N THR A 269 15.58 -18.77 -22.72
CA THR A 269 14.45 -18.32 -21.88
C THR A 269 14.22 -19.15 -20.62
N GLU A 270 14.59 -20.44 -20.61
CA GLU A 270 14.22 -21.35 -19.52
C GLU A 270 15.23 -21.35 -18.36
N SER A 271 16.46 -20.86 -18.59
CA SER A 271 17.52 -20.68 -17.58
C SER A 271 17.99 -19.23 -17.46
N SER A 272 17.22 -18.29 -17.99
CA SER A 272 17.66 -16.91 -18.20
C SER A 272 17.92 -16.15 -16.90
N ILE A 273 19.19 -15.80 -16.67
CA ILE A 273 19.65 -14.77 -15.74
C ILE A 273 19.29 -13.34 -16.23
N ALA A 274 18.67 -13.23 -17.42
CA ALA A 274 18.29 -11.95 -18.03
C ALA A 274 17.13 -11.23 -17.32
N GLY A 275 16.52 -11.86 -16.31
CA GLY A 275 15.58 -11.21 -15.41
C GLY A 275 16.26 -10.18 -14.51
N LEU A 276 15.47 -9.47 -13.73
CA LEU A 276 15.97 -8.58 -12.70
C LEU A 276 16.38 -9.43 -11.49
N SER A 277 17.67 -9.39 -11.14
CA SER A 277 18.23 -10.19 -10.05
C SER A 277 17.73 -9.70 -8.70
N ILE A 278 17.38 -10.65 -7.83
CA ILE A 278 17.02 -10.42 -6.43
C ILE A 278 17.89 -11.33 -5.60
N SER A 279 18.70 -10.73 -4.72
CA SER A 279 19.59 -11.50 -3.86
C SER A 279 18.80 -12.41 -2.92
N THR A 280 19.43 -13.52 -2.55
CA THR A 280 18.89 -14.45 -1.56
C THR A 280 18.51 -13.73 -0.26
N GLU A 281 19.34 -12.80 0.23
CA GLU A 281 19.08 -12.01 1.43
C GLU A 281 17.88 -11.09 1.28
N GLU A 282 17.74 -10.37 0.15
CA GLU A 282 16.59 -9.49 -0.11
C GLU A 282 15.28 -10.28 -0.17
N MET A 283 15.30 -11.45 -0.81
CA MET A 283 14.15 -12.34 -0.86
C MET A 283 13.81 -12.86 0.55
N GLN A 284 14.78 -13.39 1.29
CA GLN A 284 14.57 -13.90 2.64
C GLN A 284 14.09 -12.82 3.60
N CYS A 285 14.57 -11.58 3.46
CA CYS A 285 14.18 -10.46 4.29
C CYS A 285 12.69 -10.15 4.14
N GLN A 286 12.24 -10.06 2.90
CA GLN A 286 10.85 -9.83 2.54
C GLN A 286 9.93 -11.00 2.94
N VAL A 287 10.35 -12.24 2.66
CA VAL A 287 9.58 -13.43 3.02
C VAL A 287 9.48 -13.57 4.54
N CYS A 288 10.55 -13.31 5.30
CA CYS A 288 10.50 -13.29 6.76
C CYS A 288 9.51 -12.23 7.26
N TYR A 289 9.47 -11.04 6.67
CA TYR A 289 8.55 -9.99 7.09
C TYR A 289 7.09 -10.41 6.89
N ASP A 290 6.77 -10.92 5.70
CA ASP A 290 5.41 -11.35 5.35
C ASP A 290 4.97 -12.57 6.19
N LEU A 291 5.86 -13.55 6.42
CA LEU A 291 5.62 -14.68 7.33
C LEU A 291 5.43 -14.23 8.79
N GLY A 292 6.24 -13.29 9.25
CA GLY A 292 6.10 -12.72 10.58
C GLY A 292 4.73 -12.09 10.78
N ALA A 293 4.26 -11.33 9.78
CA ALA A 293 2.96 -10.66 9.82
C ALA A 293 1.78 -11.64 9.91
N ILE A 294 1.81 -12.74 9.15
CA ILE A 294 0.72 -13.74 9.21
C ILE A 294 0.75 -14.56 10.49
N TYR A 295 1.92 -14.98 10.96
CA TYR A 295 2.02 -15.67 12.25
C TYR A 295 1.57 -14.78 13.40
N PHE A 296 1.89 -13.48 13.35
CA PHE A 296 1.43 -12.52 14.34
C PHE A 296 -0.10 -12.39 14.32
N GLN A 297 -0.70 -12.30 13.13
CA GLN A 297 -2.15 -12.22 12.95
C GLN A 297 -2.86 -13.50 13.42
N GLN A 298 -2.26 -14.67 13.23
CA GLN A 298 -2.79 -15.96 13.70
C GLN A 298 -2.51 -16.23 15.19
N GLY A 299 -1.58 -15.48 15.79
CA GLY A 299 -1.19 -15.61 17.20
C GLY A 299 -2.34 -15.39 18.18
N SER A 300 -3.38 -14.66 17.77
CA SER A 300 -4.61 -14.49 18.58
C SER A 300 -5.37 -15.80 18.80
N THR A 301 -5.21 -16.77 17.90
CA THR A 301 -5.87 -18.08 17.96
C THR A 301 -4.92 -19.16 18.46
N ASN A 302 -3.64 -19.08 18.12
CA ASN A 302 -2.60 -19.99 18.61
C ASN A 302 -1.39 -19.19 19.13
N PHE A 303 -1.26 -19.10 20.45
CA PHE A 303 -0.26 -18.27 21.11
C PHE A 303 1.18 -18.64 20.75
N ASP A 304 1.45 -19.92 20.46
CA ASP A 304 2.80 -20.38 20.07
C ASP A 304 3.28 -19.74 18.76
N LEU A 305 2.36 -19.30 17.89
CA LEU A 305 2.70 -18.61 16.65
C LEU A 305 3.31 -17.23 16.88
N TYR A 306 3.12 -16.60 18.05
CA TYR A 306 3.84 -15.36 18.37
C TYR A 306 5.35 -15.58 18.47
N ARG A 307 5.80 -16.80 18.84
CA ARG A 307 7.23 -17.16 18.83
C ARG A 307 7.74 -17.24 17.39
N ASN A 308 7.02 -17.91 16.51
CA ASN A 308 7.36 -17.98 15.09
C ASN A 308 7.41 -16.57 14.49
N ALA A 309 6.39 -15.73 14.76
CA ALA A 309 6.34 -14.35 14.32
C ALA A 309 7.57 -13.56 14.79
N ARG A 310 7.92 -13.67 16.07
CA ARG A 310 9.12 -13.04 16.64
C ARG A 310 10.36 -13.44 15.87
N ASP A 311 10.60 -14.74 15.73
CA ASP A 311 11.83 -15.23 15.11
C ASP A 311 11.96 -14.73 13.67
N LYS A 312 10.84 -14.65 12.91
CA LYS A 312 10.82 -14.06 11.57
C LYS A 312 11.09 -12.55 11.58
N PHE A 313 10.45 -11.76 12.44
CA PHE A 313 10.67 -10.31 12.49
C PHE A 313 12.09 -9.94 12.92
N PHE A 314 12.66 -10.66 13.88
CA PHE A 314 14.04 -10.45 14.29
C PHE A 314 15.01 -10.83 13.17
N ARG A 315 14.74 -11.92 12.45
CA ARG A 315 15.51 -12.27 11.25
C ARG A 315 15.41 -11.20 10.17
N THR A 316 14.23 -10.61 9.93
CA THR A 316 14.07 -9.46 9.03
C THR A 316 14.95 -8.30 9.47
N LYS A 317 14.94 -7.94 10.76
CA LYS A 317 15.77 -6.84 11.30
C LYS A 317 17.28 -7.09 11.10
N GLU A 318 17.74 -8.33 11.29
CA GLU A 318 19.12 -8.74 11.01
C GLU A 318 19.47 -8.67 9.52
N LEU A 319 18.55 -9.02 8.63
CA LEU A 319 18.80 -8.99 7.20
C LEU A 319 18.82 -7.55 6.67
N ILE A 320 17.95 -6.67 7.16
CA ILE A 320 17.97 -5.23 6.80
C ILE A 320 19.34 -4.61 7.08
N SER A 321 19.96 -4.91 8.23
CA SER A 321 21.29 -4.37 8.56
C SER A 321 22.41 -4.91 7.68
N LYS A 322 22.23 -6.06 7.03
CA LYS A 322 23.19 -6.67 6.10
C LYS A 322 23.03 -6.20 4.66
N ILE A 323 21.79 -6.02 4.21
CA ILE A 323 21.46 -5.70 2.81
C ILE A 323 21.88 -4.27 2.43
N GLY A 324 21.91 -3.33 3.39
CA GLY A 324 22.23 -1.93 3.10
C GLY A 324 21.14 -1.26 2.23
N SER A 325 21.52 -0.52 1.18
CA SER A 325 20.56 0.11 0.27
C SER A 325 20.07 -0.87 -0.80
N SER A 326 18.86 -1.39 -0.63
CA SER A 326 18.18 -2.25 -1.62
C SER A 326 17.24 -1.47 -2.52
N LEU A 327 17.18 -1.86 -3.79
CA LEU A 327 16.19 -1.35 -4.75
C LEU A 327 14.85 -2.12 -4.72
N HIS A 328 14.79 -3.24 -3.99
CA HIS A 328 13.70 -4.23 -4.06
C HIS A 328 13.10 -4.59 -2.70
N CYS A 329 13.88 -4.50 -1.63
CA CYS A 329 13.46 -4.76 -0.27
C CYS A 329 12.86 -3.48 0.34
N MET A 330 11.55 -3.36 0.26
CA MET A 330 10.79 -2.26 0.86
C MET A 330 10.11 -2.78 2.14
N ILE A 331 10.78 -2.65 3.27
CA ILE A 331 10.21 -3.00 4.58
C ILE A 331 9.83 -1.72 5.31
N ASP A 332 8.61 -1.65 5.83
CA ASP A 332 8.22 -0.59 6.76
C ASP A 332 8.90 -0.83 8.11
N GLU A 333 10.08 -0.22 8.29
CA GLU A 333 10.88 -0.34 9.51
C GLU A 333 10.13 0.12 10.77
N LYS A 334 9.22 1.10 10.65
CA LYS A 334 8.42 1.57 11.80
C LYS A 334 7.42 0.50 12.22
N ARG A 335 6.73 -0.09 11.25
CA ARG A 335 5.81 -1.22 11.51
C ARG A 335 6.56 -2.44 12.02
N LEU A 336 7.71 -2.77 11.45
CA LEU A 336 8.59 -3.85 11.93
C LEU A 336 9.03 -3.63 13.38
N ALA A 337 9.43 -2.42 13.76
CA ALA A 337 9.80 -2.10 15.14
C ALA A 337 8.62 -2.32 16.10
N GLY A 338 7.41 -1.91 15.70
CA GLY A 338 6.18 -2.18 16.45
C GLY A 338 5.91 -3.67 16.64
N TYR A 339 6.04 -4.47 15.58
CA TYR A 339 5.92 -5.92 15.66
C TYR A 339 6.96 -6.55 16.58
N CYS A 340 8.24 -6.15 16.47
CA CYS A 340 9.31 -6.64 17.33
C CYS A 340 9.03 -6.33 18.82
N GLN A 341 8.54 -5.13 19.11
CA GLN A 341 8.17 -4.73 20.47
C GLN A 341 7.00 -5.56 21.01
N ALA A 342 5.95 -5.75 20.20
CA ALA A 342 4.80 -6.57 20.56
C ALA A 342 5.21 -8.04 20.80
N CYS A 343 6.01 -8.63 19.91
CA CYS A 343 6.56 -9.97 20.07
C CYS A 343 7.47 -10.10 21.30
N GLY A 344 8.25 -9.07 21.66
CA GLY A 344 9.05 -9.09 22.89
C GLY A 344 8.20 -9.19 24.15
N VAL A 345 6.97 -8.65 24.12
CA VAL A 345 5.99 -8.83 25.20
C VAL A 345 5.31 -10.19 25.08
N LEU A 346 4.77 -10.56 23.92
CA LEU A 346 3.91 -11.75 23.74
C LEU A 346 4.70 -13.07 23.79
N ALA A 347 5.91 -13.11 23.22
CA ALA A 347 6.77 -14.27 23.17
C ALA A 347 8.18 -13.91 23.69
N PRO A 348 8.36 -13.70 25.01
CA PRO A 348 9.65 -13.34 25.58
C PRO A 348 10.72 -14.42 25.29
N SER A 349 11.97 -14.00 25.13
CA SER A 349 13.13 -14.91 25.03
C SER A 349 13.90 -14.87 26.34
N ASP A 350 14.42 -16.01 26.79
CA ASP A 350 15.28 -16.11 27.98
C ASP A 350 16.68 -15.49 27.73
N SER A 351 17.00 -15.17 26.47
CA SER A 351 18.31 -14.73 25.99
C SER A 351 18.35 -13.24 25.54
N SER A 352 17.79 -12.29 26.30
CA SER A 352 17.68 -10.92 25.81
C SER A 352 18.97 -10.08 25.96
N SER A 353 19.61 -9.77 24.84
CA SER A 353 20.62 -8.69 24.67
C SER A 353 20.02 -7.36 24.16
N GLN A 354 18.68 -7.24 24.08
CA GLN A 354 18.03 -5.99 23.70
C GLN A 354 17.87 -5.04 24.91
N PRO A 355 18.04 -3.72 24.72
CA PRO A 355 17.68 -2.74 25.74
C PRO A 355 16.17 -2.82 25.99
N SER A 356 15.80 -3.15 27.22
CA SER A 356 14.40 -3.30 27.61
C SER A 356 13.75 -1.93 27.72
N THR A 357 12.74 -1.68 26.90
CA THR A 357 11.91 -0.47 27.01
C THR A 357 11.13 -0.50 28.34
N PRO A 358 10.83 0.65 28.97
CA PRO A 358 9.96 0.70 30.15
C PRO A 358 8.64 -0.05 29.94
N TYR A 359 8.07 0.06 28.74
CA TYR A 359 6.88 -0.68 28.32
C TYR A 359 7.05 -2.21 28.43
N SER A 360 8.13 -2.76 27.87
CA SER A 360 8.41 -4.21 27.95
C SER A 360 8.75 -4.68 29.36
N GLN A 361 9.44 -3.85 30.16
CA GLN A 361 9.76 -4.17 31.55
C GLN A 361 8.49 -4.28 32.39
N ILE A 362 7.55 -3.34 32.23
CA ILE A 362 6.25 -3.36 32.92
C ILE A 362 5.48 -4.66 32.63
N HIS A 363 5.38 -5.05 31.36
CA HIS A 363 4.72 -6.31 31.00
C HIS A 363 5.44 -7.54 31.56
N SER A 364 6.77 -7.53 31.59
CA SER A 364 7.57 -8.60 32.21
C SER A 364 7.29 -8.70 33.72
N CYS A 365 7.26 -7.58 34.44
CA CYS A 365 6.91 -7.52 35.86
C CYS A 365 5.49 -8.07 36.12
N LEU A 366 4.52 -7.67 35.29
CA LEU A 366 3.13 -8.11 35.41
C LEU A 366 2.94 -9.63 35.18
N ARG A 367 3.80 -10.25 34.35
CA ARG A 367 3.81 -11.69 34.09
C ARG A 367 4.56 -12.47 35.15
N SER A 368 5.76 -12.02 35.52
CA SER A 368 6.63 -12.69 36.49
C SER A 368 6.18 -12.51 37.95
N GLY A 369 5.23 -11.62 38.21
CA GLY A 369 4.80 -11.27 39.57
C GLY A 369 5.79 -10.39 40.32
N ASN A 370 6.83 -9.86 39.65
CA ASN A 370 7.79 -8.94 40.26
C ASN A 370 7.21 -7.51 40.36
N TYR A 371 6.19 -7.36 41.20
CA TYR A 371 5.45 -6.12 41.36
C TYR A 371 6.23 -5.00 42.08
N GLN A 372 7.27 -5.34 42.85
CA GLN A 372 8.13 -4.34 43.46
C GLN A 372 8.93 -3.57 42.40
N GLU A 373 9.42 -4.27 41.39
CA GLU A 373 10.10 -3.63 40.26
C GLU A 373 9.14 -2.77 39.43
N LEU A 374 7.88 -3.20 39.29
CA LEU A 374 6.83 -2.40 38.65
C LEU A 374 6.66 -1.03 39.33
N VAL A 375 6.62 -0.99 40.67
CA VAL A 375 6.51 0.27 41.42
C VAL A 375 7.74 1.17 41.16
N LYS A 376 8.95 0.60 41.14
CA LYS A 376 10.18 1.38 40.85
C LYS A 376 10.13 2.02 39.46
N ILE A 377 9.66 1.29 38.45
CA ILE A 377 9.53 1.83 37.09
C ILE A 377 8.58 3.04 37.07
N PHE A 378 7.45 2.96 37.80
CA PHE A 378 6.50 4.08 37.87
C PHE A 378 7.05 5.29 38.65
N LEU A 379 7.83 5.05 39.71
CA LEU A 379 8.51 6.11 40.45
C LEU A 379 9.55 6.84 39.58
N GLU A 380 10.31 6.10 38.78
CA GLU A 380 11.31 6.70 37.88
C GLU A 380 10.63 7.46 36.74
N ASP A 381 9.56 6.92 36.15
CA ASP A 381 8.79 7.61 35.12
C ASP A 381 8.10 8.89 35.64
N ASN A 382 7.79 9.00 36.94
CA ASN A 382 7.29 10.27 37.50
C ASN A 382 8.33 11.40 37.48
N ARG A 383 9.63 11.07 37.44
CA ARG A 383 10.69 12.09 37.33
C ARG A 383 10.80 12.62 35.91
N MET A 384 10.68 11.73 34.92
CA MET A 384 10.72 12.04 33.50
C MET A 384 9.58 11.29 32.80
N PRO A 385 8.39 11.90 32.64
CA PRO A 385 7.21 11.21 32.15
C PRO A 385 7.36 10.80 30.69
N THR A 386 7.68 9.53 30.48
CA THR A 386 7.85 8.89 29.17
C THR A 386 6.69 7.93 28.85
N LEU A 387 6.00 7.40 29.86
CA LEU A 387 4.87 6.49 29.67
C LEU A 387 3.58 7.24 29.30
N PRO A 388 2.86 6.78 28.25
CA PRO A 388 1.54 7.30 27.95
C PRO A 388 0.58 7.06 29.12
N ILE A 389 -0.20 8.08 29.49
CA ILE A 389 -1.08 8.01 30.66
C ILE A 389 -2.14 6.92 30.50
N GLN A 390 -2.67 6.75 29.30
CA GLN A 390 -3.63 5.69 28.99
C GLN A 390 -3.06 4.30 29.30
N PHE A 391 -1.75 4.10 29.08
CA PHE A 391 -1.07 2.87 29.44
C PHE A 391 -0.95 2.72 30.97
N ARG A 392 -0.56 3.78 31.67
CA ARG A 392 -0.49 3.80 33.15
C ARG A 392 -1.84 3.46 33.80
N GLN A 393 -2.93 4.00 33.25
CA GLN A 393 -4.31 3.70 33.67
C GLN A 393 -4.73 2.26 33.32
N SER A 394 -4.27 1.72 32.19
CA SER A 394 -4.51 0.31 31.83
C SER A 394 -3.84 -0.65 32.82
N VAL A 395 -2.60 -0.38 33.20
CA VAL A 395 -1.86 -1.18 34.20
C VAL A 395 -2.55 -1.12 35.56
N LEU A 396 -2.97 0.08 35.99
CA LEU A 396 -3.69 0.25 37.25
C LEU A 396 -5.02 -0.54 37.28
N ARG A 397 -5.79 -0.51 36.19
CA ARG A 397 -7.02 -1.31 36.06
C ARG A 397 -6.75 -2.81 36.12
N GLN A 398 -5.68 -3.28 35.48
CA GLN A 398 -5.29 -4.69 35.53
C GLN A 398 -4.89 -5.12 36.95
N LEU A 399 -4.13 -4.28 37.68
CA LEU A 399 -3.78 -4.55 39.07
C LEU A 399 -5.02 -4.56 39.96
N SER A 400 -5.94 -3.60 39.78
CA SER A 400 -7.20 -3.55 40.53
C SER A 400 -8.02 -4.83 40.35
N GLN A 401 -8.14 -5.33 39.11
CA GLN A 401 -8.84 -6.58 38.83
C GLN A 401 -8.19 -7.79 39.49
N LYS A 402 -6.85 -7.85 39.55
CA LYS A 402 -6.13 -8.93 40.24
C LYS A 402 -6.25 -8.83 41.76
N ALA A 403 -6.18 -7.63 42.32
CA ALA A 403 -6.29 -7.39 43.76
C ALA A 403 -7.69 -7.77 44.28
N GLN A 404 -8.74 -7.44 43.54
CA GLN A 404 -10.13 -7.85 43.82
C GLN A 404 -10.35 -9.38 43.84
N GLN A 405 -9.40 -10.17 43.33
CA GLN A 405 -9.45 -11.64 43.38
C GLN A 405 -8.91 -12.22 44.70
N GLY A 406 -8.50 -11.38 45.66
CA GLY A 406 -8.21 -11.78 47.04
C GLY A 406 -6.72 -11.90 47.41
N ASP A 407 -5.83 -11.20 46.71
CA ASP A 407 -4.40 -11.16 47.04
C ASP A 407 -4.06 -9.84 47.77
N GLU A 408 -3.93 -9.89 49.10
CA GLU A 408 -3.63 -8.73 49.95
C GLU A 408 -2.27 -8.07 49.62
N VAL A 409 -1.31 -8.83 49.09
CA VAL A 409 0.00 -8.27 48.68
C VAL A 409 -0.17 -7.39 47.45
N LEU A 410 -1.13 -7.73 46.58
CA LEU A 410 -1.47 -6.94 45.41
C LEU A 410 -2.25 -5.66 45.76
N ASP A 411 -2.96 -5.59 46.89
CA ASP A 411 -3.62 -4.36 47.34
C ASP A 411 -2.60 -3.27 47.67
N GLU A 412 -1.51 -3.61 48.36
CA GLU A 412 -0.43 -2.65 48.67
C GLU A 412 0.26 -2.15 47.39
N ILE A 413 0.54 -3.06 46.46
CA ILE A 413 1.12 -2.72 45.15
C ILE A 413 0.17 -1.83 44.36
N TYR A 414 -1.12 -2.18 44.31
CA TYR A 414 -2.15 -1.41 43.65
C TYR A 414 -2.20 0.02 44.20
N PHE A 415 -2.19 0.16 45.53
CA PHE A 415 -2.16 1.47 46.18
C PHE A 415 -0.92 2.28 45.80
N LYS A 416 0.27 1.67 45.82
CA LYS A 416 1.53 2.33 45.41
C LYS A 416 1.49 2.81 43.95
N VAL A 417 1.01 1.97 43.03
CA VAL A 417 0.87 2.35 41.61
C VAL A 417 -0.22 3.41 41.42
N CYS A 418 -1.32 3.34 42.18
CA CYS A 418 -2.37 4.36 42.22
C CYS A 418 -1.79 5.72 42.63
N ALA A 419 -1.03 5.76 43.72
CA ALA A 419 -0.36 6.98 44.19
C ALA A 419 0.60 7.54 43.13
N CYS A 420 1.39 6.68 42.47
CA CYS A 420 2.28 7.11 41.39
C CYS A 420 1.52 7.78 40.23
N ASN A 421 0.40 7.19 39.81
CA ASN A 421 -0.44 7.74 38.74
C ASN A 421 -1.03 9.10 39.13
N ASN A 422 -1.53 9.24 40.36
CA ASN A 422 -2.12 10.50 40.83
C ASN A 422 -1.07 11.61 40.95
N VAL A 423 0.15 11.30 41.42
CA VAL A 423 1.26 12.26 41.41
C VAL A 423 1.55 12.71 39.98
N CYS A 424 1.61 11.79 39.01
CA CYS A 424 1.80 12.14 37.61
C CYS A 424 0.65 13.00 37.05
N ASP A 425 -0.59 12.68 37.38
CA ASP A 425 -1.76 13.42 36.93
C ASP A 425 -1.72 14.86 37.45
N VAL A 426 -1.42 15.05 38.74
CA VAL A 426 -1.23 16.38 39.35
C VAL A 426 -0.08 17.15 38.71
N MET A 427 1.09 16.51 38.53
CA MET A 427 2.25 17.14 37.89
C MET A 427 1.98 17.59 36.45
N GLN A 428 1.01 16.96 35.77
CA GLN A 428 0.60 17.29 34.41
C GLN A 428 -0.68 18.13 34.34
N GLY A 429 -1.18 18.64 35.47
CA GLY A 429 -2.36 19.50 35.54
C GLY A 429 -3.69 18.79 35.26
N ARG A 430 -3.76 17.48 35.51
CA ARG A 430 -4.94 16.63 35.30
C ARG A 430 -5.64 16.32 36.63
N PRO A 431 -6.96 16.08 36.62
CA PRO A 431 -7.71 15.79 37.84
C PRO A 431 -7.28 14.45 38.46
N VAL A 432 -7.31 14.40 39.79
CA VAL A 432 -7.01 13.20 40.60
C VAL A 432 -8.13 12.17 40.39
N GLY A 433 -7.75 10.90 40.24
CA GLY A 433 -8.70 9.81 40.04
C GLY A 433 -9.47 9.49 41.32
N VAL A 434 -10.73 9.07 41.18
CA VAL A 434 -11.61 8.64 42.29
C VAL A 434 -11.02 7.44 43.05
N GLN A 435 -10.08 6.71 42.44
CA GLN A 435 -9.37 5.59 43.07
C GLN A 435 -8.40 6.00 44.19
N PHE A 436 -8.15 7.30 44.36
CA PHE A 436 -7.26 7.86 45.38
C PHE A 436 -8.00 8.43 46.59
N THR A 437 -9.31 8.66 46.45
CA THR A 437 -10.22 9.08 47.53
C THR A 437 -10.85 7.86 48.18
#